data_AF-A0A068YPK8-F1
#
_entry.id   AF-A0A068YPK8-F1
#
_cell.length_a   1.000
_cell.length_b   1.000
_cell.length_c   1.000
_cell.angle_alpha   90.00
_cell.angle_beta   90.00
_cell.angle_gamma   90.00
#
_symmetry.space_group_name_H-M   'P 1'
#
loop_
_entity.id
_entity.type
_entity.pdbx_description
1 polymer ?
#
loop_
_entity_poly.entity_id
_entity_poly.type
_entity_poly.pdbx_seq_one_letter_code
_entity_poly.pdbx_strand_id
1 'polypeptide(L)'
;MHEFIFADAMYGEAQVEMEPGVEDESRVSLIKAMDGASSFTWIYDYGDHWEHKIKVERIVDLGVPLDTAMCITGRNACPPEDVGGAPGYEEFVDAIRDPANPEHQTMLEWCGGAFDPSAFDPFAAQQRLDEIKL
;
A
#
# COMPACT_ATOMS: atom_id res chain seq x y z
N MET A 1 -1.68 -6.74 9.51
CA MET A 1 -1.48 -8.07 8.91
C MET A 1 -1.41 -7.90 7.42
N HIS A 2 -0.45 -8.56 6.78
CA HIS A 2 -0.25 -8.47 5.35
C HIS A 2 0.46 -9.73 4.83
N GLU A 3 0.41 -9.91 3.50
CA GLU A 3 1.14 -10.96 2.81
C GLU A 3 1.60 -10.54 1.42
N PHE A 4 2.70 -11.14 0.97
CA PHE A 4 3.24 -11.02 -0.36
C PHE A 4 3.02 -12.32 -1.13
N ILE A 5 2.39 -12.21 -2.30
CA ILE A 5 2.01 -13.34 -3.16
C ILE A 5 2.86 -13.28 -4.43
N PHE A 6 3.73 -14.27 -4.57
CA PHE A 6 4.51 -14.56 -5.77
C PHE A 6 3.87 -15.74 -6.53
N ALA A 7 4.38 -16.06 -7.72
CA ALA A 7 3.80 -17.12 -8.55
C ALA A 7 3.78 -18.49 -7.84
N ASP A 8 4.84 -18.81 -7.10
CA ASP A 8 5.05 -20.12 -6.48
C ASP A 8 5.31 -20.02 -4.96
N ALA A 9 5.12 -18.85 -4.34
CA ALA A 9 5.40 -18.64 -2.92
C ALA A 9 4.52 -17.53 -2.31
N MET A 10 4.25 -17.66 -1.01
CA MET A 10 3.57 -16.65 -0.21
C MET A 10 4.44 -16.33 1.01
N TYR A 11 4.54 -15.06 1.36
CA TYR A 11 5.31 -14.59 2.51
C TYR A 11 4.47 -13.69 3.41
N GLY A 12 4.60 -13.81 4.72
CA GLY A 12 3.91 -12.94 5.67
C GLY A 12 4.60 -12.87 7.03
N GLU A 13 3.95 -12.19 7.96
CA GLU A 13 4.48 -11.88 9.29
C GLU A 13 4.65 -13.13 10.17
N ALA A 14 5.87 -13.38 10.66
CA ALA A 14 6.22 -14.56 11.48
C ALA A 14 5.41 -14.73 12.78
N GLN A 15 4.84 -13.64 13.30
CA GLN A 15 4.12 -13.61 14.58
C GLN A 15 2.65 -14.03 14.46
N VAL A 16 2.13 -14.13 13.23
CA VAL A 16 0.79 -14.62 12.96
C VAL A 16 0.87 -16.13 12.83
N GLU A 17 -0.12 -16.86 13.34
CA GLU A 17 -0.23 -18.31 13.07
C GLU A 17 -0.35 -18.48 11.54
N MET A 18 0.77 -18.85 10.91
CA MET A 18 0.87 -18.85 9.46
C MET A 18 -0.03 -19.94 8.88
N GLU A 19 -0.83 -19.58 7.88
CA GLU A 19 -1.55 -20.57 7.12
C GLU A 19 -0.57 -21.53 6.43
N PRO A 20 -0.94 -22.81 6.25
CA PRO A 20 -0.09 -23.77 5.55
C PRO A 20 0.29 -23.27 4.14
N GLY A 21 1.59 -23.02 3.92
CA GLY A 21 2.11 -22.51 2.65
C GLY A 21 2.56 -21.05 2.67
N VAL A 22 2.32 -20.33 3.77
CA VAL A 22 2.89 -19.00 4.00
C VAL A 22 4.23 -19.12 4.73
N GLU A 23 5.27 -18.53 4.14
CA GLU A 23 6.61 -18.48 4.69
C GLU A 23 6.86 -17.15 5.44
N ASP A 24 7.84 -17.14 6.35
CA ASP A 24 8.23 -15.94 7.11
C ASP A 24 8.99 -14.95 6.23
N GLU A 25 8.41 -13.77 6.02
CA GLU A 25 8.95 -12.70 5.17
C GLU A 25 10.32 -12.20 5.61
N SER A 26 10.65 -12.25 6.91
CA SER A 26 11.92 -11.76 7.44
C SER A 26 13.11 -12.64 7.04
N ARG A 27 12.85 -13.83 6.52
CA ARG A 27 13.85 -14.86 6.21
C ARG A 27 14.21 -14.92 4.72
N VAL A 28 13.58 -14.09 3.89
CA VAL A 28 13.81 -14.03 2.45
C VAL A 28 14.16 -12.61 2.02
N SER A 29 15.10 -12.47 1.08
CA SER A 29 15.33 -11.17 0.44
C SER A 29 14.37 -10.98 -0.73
N LEU A 30 14.02 -9.73 -1.04
CA LEU A 30 13.17 -9.44 -2.19
C LEU A 30 13.71 -10.06 -3.49
N ILE A 31 15.02 -9.97 -3.75
CA ILE A 31 15.65 -10.55 -4.96
C ILE A 31 15.40 -12.06 -5.04
N LYS A 32 15.48 -12.77 -3.92
CA LYS A 32 15.25 -14.22 -3.87
C LYS A 32 13.76 -14.54 -4.04
N ALA A 33 12.87 -13.82 -3.36
CA ALA A 33 11.43 -14.03 -3.46
C ALA A 33 10.91 -13.80 -4.88
N MET A 34 11.46 -12.80 -5.58
CA MET A 34 11.11 -12.52 -6.97
C MET A 34 11.46 -13.67 -7.93
N ASP A 35 12.54 -14.42 -7.69
CA ASP A 35 13.04 -15.53 -8.54
C ASP A 35 12.95 -15.28 -10.06
N GLY A 36 13.36 -14.08 -10.50
CA GLY A 36 13.32 -13.68 -11.90
C GLY A 36 11.95 -13.18 -12.42
N ALA A 37 10.89 -13.23 -11.61
CA ALA A 37 9.65 -12.52 -11.88
C ALA A 37 9.88 -11.00 -11.95
N SER A 38 8.93 -10.29 -12.55
CA SER A 38 8.95 -8.82 -12.67
C SER A 38 7.83 -8.13 -11.89
N SER A 39 6.95 -8.88 -11.25
CA SER A 39 5.89 -8.35 -10.39
C SER A 39 5.38 -9.40 -9.40
N PHE A 40 4.80 -8.93 -8.31
CA PHE A 40 4.10 -9.72 -7.29
C PHE A 40 2.93 -8.90 -6.72
N THR A 41 2.07 -9.54 -5.94
CA THR A 41 0.96 -8.90 -5.26
C THR A 41 1.28 -8.75 -3.78
N TRP A 42 0.89 -7.63 -3.18
CA TRP A 42 0.93 -7.38 -1.75
C TRP A 42 -0.50 -7.13 -1.26
N ILE A 43 -0.98 -7.98 -0.36
CA ILE A 43 -2.27 -7.81 0.31
C ILE A 43 -2.01 -7.15 1.65
N TYR A 44 -2.62 -5.99 1.88
CA TYR A 44 -2.59 -5.27 3.14
C TYR A 44 -3.99 -5.22 3.75
N ASP A 45 -4.05 -5.43 5.07
CA ASP A 45 -5.29 -5.48 5.86
C ASP A 45 -6.25 -6.59 5.38
N TYR A 46 -6.37 -7.66 6.17
CA TYR A 46 -7.24 -8.79 5.80
C TYR A 46 -8.74 -8.48 5.97
N GLY A 47 -9.08 -7.39 6.66
CA GLY A 47 -10.46 -6.88 6.70
C GLY A 47 -10.84 -6.22 5.38
N ASP A 48 -10.15 -5.14 5.05
CA ASP A 48 -10.43 -4.32 3.85
C ASP A 48 -9.88 -4.91 2.55
N HIS A 49 -8.92 -5.81 2.64
CA HIS A 49 -8.31 -6.56 1.53
C HIS A 49 -7.71 -5.66 0.44
N TRP A 50 -6.81 -4.76 0.83
CA TRP A 50 -6.12 -3.87 -0.11
C TRP A 50 -5.10 -4.63 -0.95
N GLU A 51 -5.45 -4.90 -2.20
CA GLU A 51 -4.57 -5.53 -3.18
C GLU A 51 -3.68 -4.50 -3.88
N HIS A 52 -2.37 -4.64 -3.68
CA HIS A 52 -1.35 -3.82 -4.33
C HIS A 52 -0.54 -4.66 -5.32
N LYS A 53 -0.41 -4.18 -6.55
CA LYS A 53 0.50 -4.77 -7.54
C LYS A 53 1.85 -4.07 -7.51
N ILE A 54 2.89 -4.79 -7.13
CA ILE A 54 4.27 -4.28 -7.14
C ILE A 54 4.98 -4.78 -8.39
N LYS A 55 5.64 -3.87 -9.12
CA LYS A 55 6.33 -4.19 -10.37
C LYS A 55 7.73 -3.60 -10.39
N VAL A 56 8.71 -4.44 -10.73
CA VAL A 56 10.07 -3.99 -11.03
C VAL A 56 10.09 -3.46 -12.46
N GLU A 57 10.20 -2.14 -12.60
CA GLU A 57 10.28 -1.51 -13.93
C GLU A 57 11.71 -1.48 -14.49
N ARG A 58 12.70 -1.31 -13.61
CA ARG A 58 14.11 -1.28 -13.96
C ARG A 58 14.99 -1.58 -12.74
N ILE A 59 16.08 -2.30 -12.97
CA ILE A 59 17.17 -2.43 -12.00
C ILE A 59 18.28 -1.47 -12.42
N VAL A 60 18.68 -0.59 -11.50
CA VAL A 60 19.73 0.41 -11.72
C VAL A 60 20.82 0.28 -10.66
N ASP A 61 22.07 0.42 -11.07
CA ASP A 61 23.19 0.58 -10.14
C ASP A 61 23.37 2.08 -9.88
N LEU A 62 23.18 2.50 -8.64
CA LEU A 62 23.32 3.89 -8.22
C LEU A 62 24.78 4.26 -7.92
N GLY A 63 25.69 3.29 -7.83
CA GLY A 63 27.09 3.50 -7.47
C GLY A 63 27.33 3.96 -6.03
N VAL A 64 26.27 4.23 -5.28
CA VAL A 64 26.26 4.59 -3.86
C VAL A 64 25.09 3.89 -3.16
N PRO A 65 25.25 3.49 -1.88
CA PRO A 65 24.12 2.98 -1.10
C PRO A 65 23.09 4.08 -0.84
N LEU A 66 21.83 3.69 -0.74
CA LEU A 66 20.76 4.55 -0.23
C LEU A 66 20.47 4.19 1.22
N ASP A 67 20.29 5.23 2.05
CA ASP A 67 19.92 5.05 3.47
C ASP A 67 18.41 4.80 3.65
N THR A 68 17.58 5.19 2.67
CA THR A 68 16.13 4.96 2.64
C THR A 68 15.61 4.86 1.20
N ALA A 69 14.37 4.44 1.03
CA ALA A 69 13.67 4.45 -0.25
C ALA A 69 13.39 5.89 -0.72
N MET A 70 13.36 6.09 -2.05
CA MET A 70 13.06 7.39 -2.65
C MET A 70 11.72 7.38 -3.38
N CYS A 71 10.84 8.32 -3.04
CA CYS A 71 9.61 8.57 -3.79
C CYS A 71 9.90 9.46 -4.99
N ILE A 72 9.93 8.89 -6.20
CA ILE A 72 10.22 9.63 -7.44
C ILE A 72 8.97 10.35 -7.96
N THR A 73 7.80 9.72 -7.84
CA THR A 73 6.52 10.24 -8.33
C THR A 73 5.36 9.44 -7.72
N GLY A 74 4.14 9.96 -7.89
CA GLY A 74 2.90 9.30 -7.50
C GLY A 74 1.68 10.09 -7.97
N ARG A 75 0.49 9.54 -7.71
CA ARG A 75 -0.79 10.14 -8.09
C ARG A 75 -1.88 9.68 -7.14
N ASN A 76 -2.88 10.53 -6.94
CA ASN A 76 -4.04 10.34 -6.09
C ASN A 76 -3.70 10.19 -4.60
N ALA A 77 -4.70 10.44 -3.77
CA ALA A 77 -4.56 10.26 -2.33
C ALA A 77 -4.62 8.77 -1.98
N CYS A 78 -3.87 8.37 -0.94
CA CYS A 78 -4.06 7.07 -0.33
C CYS A 78 -5.49 7.00 0.25
N PRO A 79 -6.22 5.89 0.05
CA PRO A 79 -7.51 5.68 0.71
C PRO A 79 -7.36 5.84 2.24
N PRO A 80 -8.37 6.39 2.94
CA PRO A 80 -8.40 6.35 4.40
C PRO A 80 -8.36 4.89 4.89
N GLU A 81 -7.67 4.64 6.01
CA GLU A 81 -7.72 3.34 6.69
C GLU A 81 -9.17 3.03 7.12
N ASP A 82 -9.52 1.74 7.18
CA ASP A 82 -10.83 1.23 7.59
C ASP A 82 -12.03 1.77 6.79
N VAL A 83 -11.82 2.24 5.55
CA VAL A 83 -12.90 2.75 4.68
C VAL A 83 -13.75 1.62 4.07
N GLY A 84 -13.37 0.35 4.24
CA GLY A 84 -14.09 -0.79 3.70
C GLY A 84 -13.54 -1.28 2.36
N GLY A 85 -12.21 -1.19 2.19
CA GLY A 85 -11.53 -1.64 0.98
C GLY A 85 -11.87 -0.82 -0.26
N ALA A 86 -11.59 -1.38 -1.44
CA ALA A 86 -11.85 -0.69 -2.70
C ALA A 86 -13.32 -0.28 -2.90
N PRO A 87 -14.34 -1.13 -2.61
CA PRO A 87 -15.74 -0.73 -2.74
C PRO A 87 -16.12 0.39 -1.77
N GLY A 88 -15.69 0.29 -0.51
CA GLY A 88 -15.97 1.33 0.48
C GLY A 88 -15.32 2.67 0.13
N TYR A 89 -14.12 2.64 -0.45
CA TYR A 89 -13.49 3.86 -0.97
C TYR A 89 -14.24 4.48 -2.15
N GLU A 90 -14.79 3.67 -3.07
CA GLU A 90 -15.62 4.17 -4.17
C GLU A 90 -16.89 4.86 -3.63
N GLU A 91 -17.59 4.22 -2.69
CA GLU A 91 -18.77 4.79 -2.02
C GLU A 91 -18.43 6.09 -1.27
N PHE A 92 -17.32 6.09 -0.53
CA PHE A 92 -16.81 7.27 0.17
C PHE A 92 -16.53 8.43 -0.80
N VAL A 93 -15.81 8.17 -1.90
CA VAL A 93 -15.48 9.19 -2.91
C VAL A 93 -16.74 9.76 -3.55
N ASP A 94 -17.74 8.93 -3.85
CA ASP A 94 -19.01 9.37 -4.40
C ASP A 94 -19.79 10.24 -3.40
N ALA A 95 -19.80 9.87 -2.12
CA ALA A 95 -20.46 10.65 -1.06
C ALA A 95 -19.81 12.02 -0.85
N ILE A 96 -18.48 12.10 -0.77
CA ILE A 96 -17.80 13.39 -0.54
C ILE A 96 -17.80 14.30 -1.78
N ARG A 97 -18.06 13.78 -2.98
CA ARG A 97 -18.14 14.58 -4.21
C ARG A 97 -19.50 15.25 -4.41
N ASP A 98 -20.56 14.72 -3.80
CA ASP A 98 -21.91 15.27 -3.91
C ASP A 98 -22.35 15.94 -2.60
N PRO A 99 -22.34 17.29 -2.52
CA PRO A 99 -22.83 18.00 -1.34
C PRO A 99 -24.32 17.78 -1.02
N ALA A 100 -25.10 17.24 -1.96
CA ALA A 100 -26.50 16.88 -1.73
C ALA A 100 -26.67 15.44 -1.19
N ASN A 101 -25.61 14.63 -1.18
CA ASN A 101 -25.64 13.31 -0.59
C ASN A 101 -25.83 13.43 0.93
N PRO A 102 -26.80 12.70 1.53
CA PRO A 102 -27.06 12.77 2.96
C PRO A 102 -25.86 12.37 3.84
N GLU A 103 -24.92 11.58 3.30
CA GLU A 103 -23.72 11.12 4.00
C GLU A 103 -22.51 12.04 3.80
N HIS A 104 -22.58 13.03 2.90
CA HIS A 104 -21.46 13.91 2.53
C HIS A 104 -20.70 14.47 3.74
N GLN A 105 -21.42 15.14 4.63
CA GLN A 105 -20.81 15.79 5.79
C GLN A 105 -20.27 14.77 6.80
N THR A 106 -21.00 13.68 7.02
CA THR A 106 -20.59 12.59 7.93
C THR A 106 -19.30 11.93 7.46
N MET A 107 -19.18 11.68 6.15
CA MET A 107 -17.99 11.06 5.55
C MET A 107 -16.77 12.00 5.62
N LEU A 108 -16.97 13.29 5.34
CA LEU A 108 -15.90 14.27 5.51
C LEU A 108 -15.45 14.37 6.97
N GLU A 109 -16.36 14.42 7.93
CA GLU A 109 -16.01 14.45 9.35
C GLU A 109 -15.28 13.19 9.79
N TRP A 110 -15.74 12.02 9.34
CA TRP A 110 -15.12 10.73 9.65
C TRP A 110 -13.66 10.67 9.16
N CYS A 111 -13.39 11.14 7.93
CA CYS A 111 -12.03 11.09 7.36
C CYS A 111 -11.10 12.23 7.85
N GLY A 112 -11.53 13.04 8.84
CA GLY A 112 -10.71 14.12 9.42
C GLY A 112 -10.99 15.53 8.86
N GLY A 113 -12.08 15.70 8.12
CA GLY A 113 -12.69 16.98 7.77
C GLY A 113 -12.56 17.38 6.30
N ALA A 114 -11.52 16.94 5.60
CA ALA A 114 -11.32 17.24 4.18
C ALA A 114 -10.56 16.10 3.49
N PHE A 115 -10.94 15.79 2.26
CA PHE A 115 -10.26 14.80 1.44
C PHE A 115 -10.34 15.17 -0.03
N ASP A 116 -9.18 15.23 -0.70
CA ASP A 116 -9.08 15.38 -2.15
C ASP A 116 -8.55 14.06 -2.74
N PRO A 117 -9.40 13.25 -3.42
CA PRO A 117 -8.99 11.99 -4.01
C PRO A 117 -7.85 12.10 -5.03
N SER A 118 -7.65 13.28 -5.62
CA SER A 118 -6.61 13.52 -6.62
C SER A 118 -5.29 14.01 -6.03
N ALA A 119 -5.26 14.37 -4.75
CA ALA A 119 -4.09 14.97 -4.12
C ALA A 119 -2.96 13.95 -3.92
N PHE A 120 -1.75 14.32 -4.33
CA PHE A 120 -0.53 13.59 -4.00
C PHE A 120 0.62 14.58 -3.81
N ASP A 121 1.35 14.46 -2.70
CA ASP A 121 2.53 15.28 -2.41
C ASP A 121 3.77 14.37 -2.27
N PRO A 122 4.71 14.40 -3.24
CA PRO A 122 5.92 13.58 -3.19
C PRO A 122 6.84 13.98 -2.03
N PHE A 123 6.83 15.23 -1.56
CA PHE A 123 7.65 15.64 -0.42
C PHE A 123 7.11 15.05 0.87
N ALA A 124 5.79 15.13 1.09
CA ALA A 124 5.15 14.48 2.23
C ALA A 124 5.33 12.95 2.19
N ALA A 125 5.27 12.35 1.00
CA ALA A 125 5.56 10.91 0.83
C ALA A 125 7.01 10.58 1.19
N GLN A 126 7.98 11.37 0.72
CA GLN A 126 9.39 11.18 1.07
C GLN A 126 9.64 11.34 2.57
N GLN A 127 9.03 12.33 3.22
CA GLN A 127 9.18 12.51 4.67
C GLN A 127 8.77 11.27 5.47
N ARG A 128 7.69 10.59 5.07
CA ARG A 128 7.27 9.33 5.70
C ARG A 128 8.27 8.19 5.43
N LEU A 129 8.87 8.15 4.24
CA LEU A 129 9.92 7.16 3.92
C LEU A 129 11.19 7.40 4.76
N ASP A 130 11.54 8.65 5.03
CA ASP A 130 12.71 9.00 5.82
C ASP A 130 12.57 8.56 7.30
N GLU A 131 11.34 8.34 7.78
CA GLU A 131 11.07 7.80 9.12
C GLU A 131 11.27 6.27 9.19
N ILE A 132 11.22 5.58 8.05
CA ILE A 132 11.47 4.14 7.95
C ILE A 132 12.98 3.89 7.94
N LYS A 133 13.46 3.14 8.93
CA LYS A 133 14.85 2.69 8.99
C LYS A 133 14.96 1.33 8.29
N LEU A 134 15.79 1.26 7.25
CA LEU A 134 16.18 0.02 6.58
C LEU A 134 17.15 -0.81 7.43
#